data_AF-A0A0F7UIT6-F1
#
_entry.id   AF-A0A0F7UIT6-F1
#
_cell.length_a   1.000
_cell.length_b   1.000
_cell.length_c   1.000
_cell.angle_alpha   90.00
_cell.angle_beta   90.00
_cell.angle_gamma   90.00
#
_symmetry.space_group_name_H-M   'P 1'
#
loop_
_entity.id
_entity.type
_entity.pdbx_description
1 polymer ?
#
loop_
_entity_poly.entity_id
_entity_poly.type
_entity_poly.pdbx_seq_one_letter_code
_entity_poly.pdbx_strand_id
1 'polypeptide(L)'
;MARVRTLADLRTEEEADENTPLYNAETGSRDSDSTSSGGTAPRSMPIRFLELLFPHFSLRSVVLPISLVDWILYIVTVCLDTELPLIPASNILVHFGANYPPLIKQGQVWRLLLPVFLHANFFHVFFNVFFQLRMGFTIERRYGLLKFAILYFASAIYGNLLSATAFFCNTLKVGASTAGFGLIGIQICEMALTWHRMRHRDRMLMNMVSFVLLMILLMFTLNGGSIDQMGHLGGLLCGFSIGILYNKGLNDKPVWYSWASAIAIGILIALPASCFPVLYAVDRHCHRDIPSF
;
A
#
# COMPACT_ATOMS: atom_id res chain seq x y z
N MET A 1 -37.00 20.57 -6.01
CA MET A 1 -38.02 19.76 -6.72
C MET A 1 -37.29 18.74 -7.59
N ALA A 2 -37.28 17.47 -7.18
CA ALA A 2 -36.72 16.39 -7.99
C ALA A 2 -37.77 15.93 -9.02
N ARG A 3 -37.37 15.88 -10.30
CA ARG A 3 -38.22 15.40 -11.42
C ARG A 3 -38.45 13.89 -11.24
N VAL A 4 -39.69 13.47 -11.09
CA VAL A 4 -40.11 12.06 -11.15
C VAL A 4 -40.02 11.63 -12.61
N ARG A 5 -39.22 10.59 -12.90
CA ARG A 5 -39.09 9.99 -14.23
C ARG A 5 -40.30 9.09 -14.50
N THR A 6 -40.78 9.10 -15.74
CA THR A 6 -41.96 8.32 -16.15
C THR A 6 -41.56 6.96 -16.69
N LEU A 7 -42.48 5.99 -16.71
CA LEU A 7 -42.24 4.63 -17.23
C LEU A 7 -41.81 4.63 -18.71
N ALA A 8 -42.14 5.68 -19.48
CA ALA A 8 -41.67 5.85 -20.86
C ALA A 8 -40.16 6.15 -20.94
N ASP A 9 -39.59 6.81 -19.92
CA ASP A 9 -38.16 7.11 -19.85
C ASP A 9 -37.32 5.86 -19.53
N LEU A 10 -37.92 4.82 -18.94
CA LEU A 10 -37.25 3.55 -18.64
C LEU A 10 -37.23 2.61 -19.86
N ARG A 11 -38.27 2.66 -20.70
CA ARG A 11 -38.39 1.79 -21.89
C ARG A 11 -37.39 2.15 -22.99
N THR A 12 -36.99 3.42 -23.08
CA THR A 12 -35.97 3.91 -24.02
C THR A 12 -34.54 3.56 -23.60
N GLU A 13 -34.28 3.30 -22.31
CA GLU A 13 -32.99 2.78 -21.85
C GLU A 13 -32.87 1.27 -22.11
N GLU A 14 -33.98 0.53 -22.10
CA GLU A 14 -34.02 -0.92 -22.40
C GLU A 14 -33.70 -1.19 -23.89
N GLU A 15 -34.24 -0.39 -24.81
CA GLU A 15 -33.88 -0.43 -26.25
C GLU A 15 -32.43 0.05 -26.51
N ALA A 16 -31.85 0.84 -25.62
CA ALA A 16 -30.45 1.28 -25.73
C ALA A 16 -29.45 0.20 -25.28
N ASP A 17 -29.85 -0.71 -24.39
CA ASP A 17 -29.02 -1.81 -23.89
C ASP A 17 -29.00 -3.02 -24.87
N GLU A 18 -30.05 -3.19 -25.68
CA GLU A 18 -30.09 -4.18 -26.77
C GLU A 18 -29.06 -3.90 -27.88
N ASN A 19 -28.62 -2.64 -28.04
CA ASN A 19 -27.64 -2.24 -29.05
C ASN A 19 -26.17 -2.28 -28.55
N THR A 20 -25.92 -2.90 -27.40
CA THR A 20 -24.57 -3.01 -26.81
C THR A 20 -23.77 -4.13 -27.50
N PRO A 21 -22.46 -3.97 -27.77
CA PRO A 21 -21.65 -4.96 -28.51
C PRO A 21 -21.59 -6.38 -27.92
N LEU A 22 -22.05 -6.55 -26.68
CA LEU A 22 -22.11 -7.83 -25.97
C LEU A 22 -23.36 -8.66 -26.31
N TYR A 23 -24.48 -8.05 -26.70
CA TYR A 23 -25.72 -8.78 -27.02
C TYR A 23 -25.69 -9.36 -28.45
N ASN A 24 -25.12 -8.62 -29.40
CA ASN A 24 -24.99 -9.07 -30.80
C ASN A 24 -23.96 -10.20 -31.00
N ALA A 25 -23.18 -10.54 -29.98
CA ALA A 25 -22.21 -11.65 -30.04
C ALA A 25 -22.86 -13.03 -29.83
N GLU A 26 -24.05 -13.11 -29.26
CA GLU A 26 -24.73 -14.39 -28.95
C GLU A 26 -25.79 -14.79 -29.98
N THR A 27 -26.26 -13.88 -30.84
CA THR A 27 -27.39 -14.13 -31.76
C THR A 27 -27.03 -14.16 -33.25
N GLY A 28 -25.79 -13.83 -33.62
CA GLY A 28 -25.34 -13.76 -35.02
C GLY A 28 -24.71 -15.03 -35.59
N SER A 29 -25.43 -16.16 -35.62
CA SER A 29 -25.05 -17.26 -36.52
C SER A 29 -26.27 -17.81 -37.28
N ARG A 30 -26.76 -17.02 -38.23
CA ARG A 30 -27.50 -17.48 -39.41
C ARG A 30 -27.56 -16.37 -40.45
N ASP A 31 -27.34 -16.83 -41.69
CA ASP A 31 -27.59 -16.20 -42.98
C ASP A 31 -26.48 -15.34 -43.60
N SER A 32 -26.03 -15.89 -44.73
CA SER A 32 -25.20 -15.36 -45.80
C SER A 32 -25.87 -14.21 -46.56
N ASP A 33 -25.15 -13.14 -46.87
CA ASP A 33 -24.79 -12.78 -48.26
C ASP A 33 -23.94 -11.50 -48.35
N SER A 34 -23.24 -11.42 -49.49
CA SER A 34 -22.26 -10.44 -49.94
C SER A 34 -22.61 -8.94 -49.76
N THR A 35 -21.61 -8.11 -49.41
CA THR A 35 -20.97 -7.13 -50.31
C THR A 35 -19.98 -6.24 -49.55
N SER A 36 -18.86 -5.93 -50.21
CA SER A 36 -17.76 -5.09 -49.75
C SER A 36 -18.13 -3.61 -49.64
N SER A 37 -17.83 -2.97 -48.51
CA SER A 37 -17.37 -1.57 -48.50
C SER A 37 -16.54 -1.28 -47.25
N GLY A 38 -15.44 -0.57 -47.46
CA GLY A 38 -14.39 -0.33 -46.47
C GLY A 38 -14.84 0.50 -45.27
N GLY A 39 -14.53 -0.01 -44.09
CA GLY A 39 -14.40 0.74 -42.86
C GLY A 39 -13.32 0.07 -42.04
N THR A 40 -12.13 0.69 -41.95
CA THR A 40 -11.09 0.27 -41.03
C THR A 40 -11.64 0.37 -39.61
N ALA A 41 -12.09 -0.76 -39.07
CA ALA A 41 -12.42 -0.90 -37.66
C ALA A 41 -11.23 -0.39 -36.83
N PRO A 42 -11.46 0.45 -35.80
CA PRO A 42 -10.36 0.93 -34.98
C PRO A 42 -9.70 -0.28 -34.33
N ARG A 43 -8.40 -0.47 -34.62
CA ARG A 43 -7.55 -1.45 -33.94
C ARG A 43 -7.79 -1.32 -32.44
N SER A 44 -8.20 -2.41 -31.81
CA SER A 44 -8.29 -2.53 -30.36
C SER A 44 -6.98 -2.00 -29.76
N MET A 45 -7.08 -0.90 -29.01
CA MET A 45 -5.94 -0.36 -28.27
C MET A 45 -5.41 -1.48 -27.38
N PRO A 46 -4.11 -1.84 -27.46
CA PRO A 46 -3.58 -2.83 -26.53
C PRO A 46 -3.83 -2.29 -25.14
N ILE A 47 -4.46 -3.09 -24.27
CA ILE A 47 -4.45 -2.84 -22.84
C ILE A 47 -3.00 -2.52 -22.51
N ARG A 48 -2.71 -1.26 -22.14
CA ARG A 48 -1.33 -0.82 -21.94
C ARG A 48 -0.82 -1.66 -20.78
N PHE A 49 0.11 -2.57 -21.03
CA PHE A 49 0.70 -3.43 -20.00
C PHE A 49 1.10 -2.64 -18.74
N LEU A 50 1.55 -1.40 -18.94
CA LEU A 50 1.83 -0.45 -17.88
C LEU A 50 0.63 -0.07 -17.01
N GLU A 51 -0.58 0.02 -17.57
CA GLU A 51 -1.82 0.29 -16.83
C GLU A 51 -2.28 -0.93 -16.01
N LEU A 52 -1.94 -2.15 -16.45
CA LEU A 52 -2.16 -3.36 -15.67
C LEU A 52 -1.23 -3.41 -14.44
N LEU A 53 0.05 -3.09 -14.65
CA LEU A 53 1.07 -3.09 -13.60
C LEU A 53 1.06 -1.85 -12.70
N PHE A 54 0.68 -0.69 -13.21
CA PHE A 54 0.68 0.59 -12.48
C PHE A 54 -0.54 1.42 -12.90
N PRO A 55 -1.74 1.09 -12.40
CA PRO A 55 -2.93 1.86 -12.71
C PRO A 55 -2.75 3.30 -12.28
N HIS A 56 -3.25 4.21 -13.11
CA HIS A 56 -3.23 5.65 -12.83
C HIS A 56 -1.83 6.26 -12.68
N PHE A 57 -0.81 5.64 -13.30
CA PHE A 57 0.54 6.21 -13.40
C PHE A 57 0.51 7.70 -13.77
N SER A 58 1.29 8.50 -13.04
CA SER A 58 1.43 9.94 -13.26
C SER A 58 2.83 10.39 -12.90
N LEU A 59 3.48 11.14 -13.79
CA LEU A 59 4.81 11.72 -13.53
C LEU A 59 4.83 12.79 -12.42
N ARG A 60 3.65 13.31 -12.05
CA ARG A 60 3.51 14.31 -10.97
C ARG A 60 3.23 13.68 -9.60
N SER A 61 3.18 12.35 -9.54
CA SER A 61 2.94 11.61 -8.31
C SER A 61 4.11 11.72 -7.34
N VAL A 62 3.84 11.89 -6.04
CA VAL A 62 4.87 11.85 -4.99
C VAL A 62 5.42 10.45 -4.74
N VAL A 63 4.73 9.41 -5.20
CA VAL A 63 5.20 8.02 -5.10
C VAL A 63 6.50 7.82 -5.89
N LEU A 64 6.63 8.47 -7.05
CA LEU A 64 7.82 8.39 -7.91
C LEU A 64 9.10 8.89 -7.22
N PRO A 65 9.18 10.13 -6.71
CA PRO A 65 10.38 10.59 -6.03
C PRO A 65 10.71 9.75 -4.79
N ILE A 66 9.71 9.25 -4.04
CA ILE A 66 9.96 8.32 -2.93
C ILE A 66 10.65 7.04 -3.46
N SER A 67 10.09 6.43 -4.51
CA SER A 67 10.67 5.23 -5.13
C SER A 67 12.07 5.45 -5.73
N LEU A 68 12.35 6.64 -6.26
CA LEU A 68 13.68 6.99 -6.74
C LEU A 68 14.67 7.11 -5.58
N VAL A 69 14.26 7.72 -4.46
CA VAL A 69 15.08 7.81 -3.25
C VAL A 69 15.37 6.41 -2.69
N ASP A 70 14.40 5.50 -2.71
CA ASP A 70 14.59 4.10 -2.29
C ASP A 70 15.71 3.40 -3.09
N TRP A 71 15.67 3.55 -4.43
CA TRP A 71 16.70 2.98 -5.31
C TRP A 71 18.05 3.66 -5.14
N ILE A 72 18.08 5.00 -5.06
CA ILE A 72 19.33 5.76 -4.88
C ILE A 72 19.99 5.37 -3.57
N LEU A 73 19.25 5.34 -2.47
CA LEU A 73 19.82 4.99 -1.16
C LEU A 73 20.26 3.53 -1.12
N TYR A 74 19.51 2.60 -1.72
CA TYR A 74 19.97 1.21 -1.84
C TYR A 74 21.28 1.10 -2.63
N ILE A 75 21.42 1.77 -3.77
CA ILE A 75 22.65 1.77 -4.56
C ILE A 75 23.81 2.38 -3.76
N VAL A 76 23.57 3.52 -3.09
CA VAL A 76 24.58 4.18 -2.26
C VAL A 76 25.06 3.26 -1.14
N THR A 77 24.16 2.60 -0.40
CA THR A 77 24.57 1.73 0.70
C THR A 77 25.34 0.49 0.22
N VAL A 78 24.95 -0.10 -0.92
CA VAL A 78 25.71 -1.19 -1.57
C VAL A 78 27.08 -0.71 -2.04
N CYS A 79 27.20 0.49 -2.60
CA CYS A 79 28.48 1.02 -3.08
C CYS A 79 29.46 1.37 -1.94
N LEU A 80 28.96 1.62 -0.72
CA LEU A 80 29.80 1.97 0.42
C LEU A 80 30.41 0.75 1.09
N ASP A 81 29.60 -0.26 1.41
CA ASP A 81 30.06 -1.52 2.03
C ASP A 81 28.99 -2.61 1.91
N THR A 82 29.44 -3.87 1.81
CA THR A 82 28.55 -5.02 1.65
C THR A 82 29.00 -6.22 2.46
N GLU A 83 28.07 -6.89 3.14
CA GLU A 83 28.32 -8.20 3.76
C GLU A 83 28.43 -9.31 2.71
N LEU A 84 27.59 -9.23 1.68
CA LEU A 84 27.52 -10.12 0.54
C LEU A 84 27.17 -9.31 -0.71
N PRO A 85 27.44 -9.82 -1.94
CA PRO A 85 27.05 -9.13 -3.16
C PRO A 85 25.58 -8.70 -3.13
N LEU A 86 25.31 -7.41 -3.36
CA LEU A 86 23.98 -6.79 -3.35
C LEU A 86 23.27 -6.75 -1.97
N ILE A 87 23.99 -7.01 -0.88
CA ILE A 87 23.51 -6.92 0.50
C ILE A 87 24.35 -5.87 1.24
N PRO A 88 23.79 -4.66 1.50
CA PRO A 88 24.50 -3.61 2.23
C PRO A 88 24.91 -4.09 3.63
N ALA A 89 26.07 -3.66 4.10
CA ALA A 89 26.52 -4.02 5.42
C ALA A 89 25.67 -3.35 6.53
N SER A 90 25.41 -4.09 7.62
CA SER A 90 24.50 -3.69 8.68
C SER A 90 24.94 -2.40 9.40
N ASN A 91 26.25 -2.17 9.55
CA ASN A 91 26.84 -0.92 10.05
C ASN A 91 26.48 0.29 9.16
N ILE A 92 26.51 0.13 7.83
CA ILE A 92 26.10 1.20 6.90
C ILE A 92 24.62 1.50 7.04
N LEU A 93 23.77 0.46 7.11
CA LEU A 93 22.33 0.65 7.33
C LEU A 93 22.05 1.37 8.65
N VAL A 94 22.75 1.02 9.74
CA VAL A 94 22.66 1.74 11.02
C VAL A 94 23.09 3.19 10.86
N HIS A 95 24.19 3.46 10.16
CA HIS A 95 24.68 4.82 9.93
C HIS A 95 23.66 5.69 9.18
N PHE A 96 22.98 5.11 8.18
CA PHE A 96 21.94 5.79 7.39
C PHE A 96 20.58 5.90 8.10
N GLY A 97 20.44 5.38 9.31
CA GLY A 97 19.25 5.58 10.13
C GLY A 97 18.27 4.42 10.15
N ALA A 98 18.73 3.19 9.91
CA ALA A 98 17.93 1.99 10.12
C ALA A 98 17.33 1.93 11.54
N ASN A 99 16.20 1.22 11.65
CA ASN A 99 15.42 1.10 12.87
C ASN A 99 16.21 0.22 13.83
N TYR A 100 16.83 0.86 14.80
CA TYR A 100 17.69 0.21 15.77
C TYR A 100 17.35 0.73 17.17
N PRO A 101 16.55 -0.05 17.94
CA PRO A 101 15.96 0.40 19.21
C PRO A 101 16.95 0.94 20.25
N PRO A 102 18.16 0.37 20.43
CA PRO A 102 19.14 0.92 21.37
C PRO A 102 19.53 2.37 21.08
N LEU A 103 19.65 2.76 19.80
CA LEU A 103 19.95 4.15 19.43
C LEU A 103 18.71 5.05 19.47
N ILE A 104 17.51 4.51 19.25
CA ILE A 104 16.27 5.28 19.46
C ILE A 104 16.12 5.64 20.95
N LYS A 105 16.42 4.70 21.85
CA LYS A 105 16.43 4.96 23.31
C LYS A 105 17.42 6.07 23.70
N GLN A 106 18.49 6.26 22.93
CA GLN A 106 19.45 7.36 23.09
C GLN A 106 18.99 8.70 22.45
N GLY A 107 17.75 8.78 21.96
CA GLY A 107 17.15 10.00 21.40
C GLY A 107 17.22 10.12 19.87
N GLN A 108 17.72 9.10 19.15
CA GLN A 108 17.79 9.14 17.68
C GLN A 108 16.43 8.83 17.01
N VAL A 109 15.42 9.66 17.28
CA VAL A 109 14.02 9.44 16.88
C VAL A 109 13.78 9.42 15.36
N TRP A 110 14.69 10.00 14.57
CA TRP A 110 14.63 9.93 13.09
C TRP A 110 14.71 8.49 12.56
N ARG A 111 15.24 7.55 13.35
CA ARG A 111 15.25 6.11 13.06
C ARG A 111 13.86 5.47 13.06
N LEU A 112 12.80 6.23 13.37
CA LEU A 112 11.42 5.80 13.15
C LEU A 112 10.91 6.15 11.74
N LEU A 113 11.55 7.10 11.05
CA LEU A 113 11.15 7.56 9.71
C LEU A 113 12.11 7.07 8.62
N LEU A 114 13.41 7.31 8.79
CA LEU A 114 14.44 6.97 7.78
C LEU A 114 14.49 5.50 7.33
N PRO A 115 14.14 4.48 8.15
CA PRO A 115 14.18 3.09 7.71
C PRO A 115 13.29 2.80 6.49
N VAL A 116 12.26 3.63 6.25
CA VAL A 116 11.37 3.49 5.09
C VAL A 116 12.14 3.52 3.77
N PHE A 117 13.29 4.20 3.72
CA PHE A 117 14.09 4.32 2.50
C PHE A 117 15.26 3.34 2.41
N LEU A 118 15.51 2.54 3.44
CA LEU A 118 16.64 1.62 3.51
C LEU A 118 16.18 0.21 3.18
N HIS A 119 17.03 -0.58 2.52
CA HIS A 119 16.66 -1.92 2.08
C HIS A 119 17.83 -2.89 2.27
N ALA A 120 17.51 -4.11 2.71
CA ALA A 120 18.50 -5.12 3.11
C ALA A 120 19.13 -5.87 1.93
N ASN A 121 18.47 -5.91 0.77
CA ASN A 121 18.97 -6.57 -0.43
C ASN A 121 18.20 -6.09 -1.68
N PHE A 122 18.62 -6.56 -2.85
CA PHE A 122 18.04 -6.18 -4.15
C PHE A 122 16.55 -6.54 -4.28
N PHE A 123 16.17 -7.77 -3.94
CA PHE A 123 14.78 -8.18 -4.01
C PHE A 123 13.91 -7.39 -3.03
N HIS A 124 14.49 -6.99 -1.90
CA HIS A 124 13.79 -6.23 -0.88
C HIS A 124 13.39 -4.85 -1.40
N VAL A 125 14.32 -4.08 -2.00
CA VAL A 125 13.99 -2.79 -2.63
C VAL A 125 13.05 -2.98 -3.82
N PHE A 126 13.27 -4.01 -4.64
CA PHE A 126 12.46 -4.26 -5.83
C PHE A 126 10.98 -4.48 -5.50
N PHE A 127 10.67 -5.40 -4.57
CA PHE A 127 9.28 -5.71 -4.23
C PHE A 127 8.60 -4.58 -3.47
N ASN A 128 9.32 -3.86 -2.60
CA ASN A 128 8.77 -2.71 -1.91
C ASN A 128 8.42 -1.59 -2.88
N VAL A 129 9.34 -1.22 -3.78
CA VAL A 129 9.10 -0.19 -4.79
C VAL A 129 7.97 -0.62 -5.74
N PHE A 130 7.96 -1.88 -6.19
CA PHE A 130 6.88 -2.40 -7.03
C PHE A 130 5.51 -2.28 -6.34
N PHE A 131 5.41 -2.74 -5.09
CA PHE A 131 4.18 -2.66 -4.30
C PHE A 131 3.74 -1.20 -4.08
N GLN A 132 4.69 -0.35 -3.70
CA GLN A 132 4.50 1.07 -3.46
C GLN A 132 3.99 1.79 -4.71
N LEU A 133 4.58 1.56 -5.88
CA LEU A 133 4.12 2.13 -7.13
C LEU A 133 2.70 1.64 -7.47
N ARG A 134 2.46 0.32 -7.39
CA ARG A 134 1.15 -0.29 -7.73
C ARG A 134 0.01 0.26 -6.89
N MET A 135 0.20 0.34 -5.58
CA MET A 135 -0.82 0.79 -4.62
C MET A 135 -0.84 2.32 -4.51
N GLY A 136 0.34 2.92 -4.46
CA GLY A 136 0.54 4.35 -4.23
C GLY A 136 -0.13 5.22 -5.28
N PHE A 137 0.03 4.92 -6.57
CA PHE A 137 -0.63 5.71 -7.62
C PHE A 137 -2.15 5.71 -7.47
N THR A 138 -2.72 4.56 -7.12
CA THR A 138 -4.17 4.40 -6.96
C THR A 138 -4.68 5.17 -5.74
N ILE A 139 -3.93 5.16 -4.63
CA ILE A 139 -4.31 5.86 -3.40
C ILE A 139 -4.07 7.37 -3.55
N GLU A 140 -2.94 7.80 -4.09
CA GLU A 140 -2.64 9.21 -4.34
C GLU A 140 -3.66 9.86 -5.27
N ARG A 141 -4.08 9.17 -6.35
CA ARG A 141 -5.13 9.70 -7.23
C ARG A 141 -6.46 9.90 -6.51
N ARG A 142 -6.78 9.07 -5.53
CA ARG A 142 -8.04 9.16 -4.77
C ARG A 142 -8.01 10.22 -3.68
N TYR A 143 -6.91 10.33 -2.95
CA TYR A 143 -6.82 11.21 -1.78
C TYR A 143 -6.04 12.52 -2.04
N GLY A 144 -5.29 12.59 -3.12
CA GLY A 144 -4.34 13.66 -3.41
C GLY A 144 -2.99 13.48 -2.72
N LEU A 145 -2.01 14.24 -3.19
CA LEU A 145 -0.60 14.16 -2.79
C LEU A 145 -0.39 14.28 -1.27
N LEU A 146 -0.94 15.33 -0.64
CA LEU A 146 -0.69 15.59 0.78
C LEU A 146 -1.22 14.48 1.68
N LYS A 147 -2.44 13.99 1.39
CA LYS A 147 -3.07 12.92 2.17
C LYS A 147 -2.34 11.59 2.00
N PHE A 148 -1.86 11.30 0.79
CA PHE A 148 -1.02 10.13 0.54
C PHE A 148 0.30 10.21 1.32
N ALA A 149 1.00 11.36 1.26
CA ALA A 149 2.27 11.53 1.98
C ALA A 149 2.08 11.36 3.50
N ILE A 150 1.04 11.96 4.09
CA ILE A 150 0.71 11.80 5.51
C ILE A 150 0.44 10.32 5.83
N LEU A 151 -0.40 9.64 5.04
CA LEU A 151 -0.70 8.22 5.23
C LEU A 151 0.57 7.37 5.19
N TYR A 152 1.40 7.57 4.16
CA TYR A 152 2.58 6.77 3.89
C TYR A 152 3.62 6.93 5.02
N PHE A 153 4.00 8.17 5.36
CA PHE A 153 5.01 8.41 6.39
C PHE A 153 4.50 8.18 7.81
N ALA A 154 3.22 8.45 8.11
CA ALA A 154 2.65 8.08 9.40
C ALA A 154 2.63 6.56 9.59
N SER A 155 2.25 5.80 8.55
CA SER A 155 2.27 4.34 8.62
C SER A 155 3.68 3.80 8.81
N ALA A 156 4.69 4.40 8.16
CA ALA A 156 6.10 4.07 8.39
C ALA A 156 6.51 4.29 9.85
N ILE A 157 6.20 5.46 10.42
CA ILE A 157 6.53 5.81 11.81
C ILE A 157 5.84 4.87 12.80
N TYR A 158 4.54 4.61 12.63
CA TYR A 158 3.78 3.74 13.53
C TYR A 158 4.26 2.30 13.48
N GLY A 159 4.54 1.80 12.27
CA GLY A 159 5.13 0.48 12.09
C GLY A 159 6.49 0.39 12.79
N ASN A 160 7.41 1.30 12.46
CA ASN A 160 8.75 1.29 13.04
C ASN A 160 8.74 1.46 14.57
N LEU A 161 7.81 2.26 15.11
CA LEU A 161 7.64 2.45 16.54
C LEU A 161 7.15 1.17 17.24
N LEU A 162 6.14 0.51 16.68
CA LEU A 162 5.62 -0.75 17.25
C LEU A 162 6.69 -1.85 17.17
N SER A 163 7.37 -1.95 16.03
CA SER A 163 8.50 -2.86 15.82
C SER A 163 9.62 -2.64 16.83
N ALA A 164 10.07 -1.39 17.00
CA ALA A 164 11.15 -1.06 17.92
C ALA A 164 10.82 -1.39 19.38
N THR A 165 9.55 -1.20 19.74
CA THR A 165 9.03 -1.49 21.09
C THR A 165 8.93 -2.98 21.36
N ALA A 166 8.47 -3.76 20.37
CA ALA A 166 8.28 -5.20 20.49
C ALA A 166 9.60 -5.99 20.38
N PHE A 167 10.49 -5.60 19.47
CA PHE A 167 11.71 -6.33 19.13
C PHE A 167 13.00 -5.59 19.53
N PHE A 168 13.03 -5.03 20.74
CA PHE A 168 14.10 -4.13 21.17
C PHE A 168 15.54 -4.66 21.01
N CYS A 169 15.79 -5.93 21.34
CA CYS A 169 17.12 -6.54 21.20
C CYS A 169 17.27 -7.44 19.97
N ASN A 170 16.20 -7.69 19.23
CA ASN A 170 16.17 -8.70 18.17
C ASN A 170 16.00 -8.04 16.82
N THR A 171 17.11 -7.60 16.23
CA THR A 171 17.29 -7.22 14.82
C THR A 171 17.16 -5.74 14.47
N LEU A 172 18.07 -5.33 13.59
CA LEU A 172 18.02 -4.13 12.78
C LEU A 172 16.87 -4.25 11.79
N LYS A 173 16.01 -3.22 11.66
CA LYS A 173 14.90 -3.24 10.67
C LYS A 173 15.03 -2.11 9.65
N VAL A 174 14.72 -2.43 8.40
CA VAL A 174 14.71 -1.52 7.25
C VAL A 174 13.56 -1.89 6.31
N GLY A 175 13.16 -0.98 5.45
CA GLY A 175 12.26 -1.23 4.33
C GLY A 175 11.01 -0.37 4.34
N ALA A 176 10.51 -0.05 3.15
CA ALA A 176 9.25 0.67 2.95
C ALA A 176 7.99 -0.14 3.32
N SER A 177 8.16 -1.41 3.71
CA SER A 177 7.04 -2.35 3.91
C SER A 177 6.09 -1.91 5.03
N THR A 178 6.56 -1.22 6.07
CA THR A 178 5.70 -0.61 7.10
C THR A 178 4.71 0.39 6.50
N ALA A 179 5.16 1.24 5.58
CA ALA A 179 4.31 2.14 4.81
C ALA A 179 3.40 1.37 3.83
N GLY A 180 3.94 0.35 3.15
CA GLY A 180 3.19 -0.55 2.26
C GLY A 180 1.99 -1.22 2.96
N PHE A 181 2.19 -1.74 4.17
CA PHE A 181 1.10 -2.29 4.98
C PHE A 181 0.09 -1.22 5.41
N GLY A 182 0.51 0.04 5.57
CA GLY A 182 -0.41 1.18 5.70
C GLY A 182 -1.29 1.39 4.46
N LEU A 183 -0.73 1.24 3.26
CA LEU A 183 -1.50 1.29 2.01
C LEU A 183 -2.52 0.14 1.91
N ILE A 184 -2.16 -1.05 2.43
CA ILE A 184 -3.12 -2.16 2.59
C ILE A 184 -4.21 -1.77 3.59
N GLY A 185 -3.83 -1.22 4.74
CA GLY A 185 -4.75 -0.81 5.80
C GLY A 185 -5.83 0.15 5.32
N ILE A 186 -5.46 1.20 4.57
CA ILE A 186 -6.46 2.13 4.03
C ILE A 186 -7.36 1.45 2.98
N GLN A 187 -6.81 0.55 2.16
CA GLN A 187 -7.59 -0.17 1.15
C GLN A 187 -8.62 -1.10 1.80
N ILE A 188 -8.23 -1.83 2.86
CA ILE A 188 -9.15 -2.66 3.65
C ILE A 188 -10.24 -1.80 4.29
N CYS A 189 -9.86 -0.64 4.85
CA CYS A 189 -10.81 0.30 5.44
C CYS A 189 -11.87 0.76 4.42
N GLU A 190 -11.44 1.19 3.23
CA GLU A 190 -12.35 1.60 2.16
C GLU A 190 -13.30 0.47 1.77
N MET A 191 -12.77 -0.73 1.56
CA MET A 191 -13.58 -1.90 1.23
C MET A 191 -14.62 -2.20 2.32
N ALA A 192 -14.24 -2.09 3.60
CA ALA A 192 -15.17 -2.27 4.71
C ALA A 192 -16.27 -1.20 4.72
N LEU A 193 -15.91 0.08 4.52
CA LEU A 193 -16.84 1.20 4.51
C LEU A 193 -17.82 1.15 3.34
N THR A 194 -17.35 0.76 2.16
CA THR A 194 -18.16 0.72 0.93
C THR A 194 -18.67 -0.67 0.59
N TRP A 195 -18.53 -1.66 1.48
CA TRP A 195 -18.88 -3.06 1.24
C TRP A 195 -20.29 -3.21 0.65
N HIS A 196 -21.26 -2.54 1.25
CA HIS A 196 -22.66 -2.59 0.84
C HIS A 196 -22.93 -2.09 -0.60
N ARG A 197 -22.05 -1.27 -1.18
CA ARG A 197 -22.22 -0.69 -2.54
C ARG A 197 -21.47 -1.45 -3.63
N MET A 198 -20.53 -2.30 -3.25
CA MET A 198 -19.69 -2.98 -4.21
C MET A 198 -20.49 -4.08 -4.92
N ARG A 199 -20.58 -3.99 -6.26
CA ARG A 199 -21.27 -4.96 -7.13
C ARG A 199 -20.46 -6.24 -7.37
N HIS A 200 -19.13 -6.16 -7.32
CA HIS A 200 -18.21 -7.27 -7.60
C HIS A 200 -17.24 -7.52 -6.43
N ARG A 201 -17.81 -7.74 -5.23
CA ARG A 201 -17.09 -7.88 -3.96
C ARG A 201 -16.06 -9.00 -4.00
N ASP A 202 -16.48 -10.17 -4.46
CA ASP A 202 -15.65 -11.39 -4.45
C ASP A 202 -14.44 -11.23 -5.36
N ARG A 203 -14.61 -10.61 -6.53
CA ARG A 203 -13.50 -10.33 -7.46
C ARG A 203 -12.51 -9.32 -6.89
N MET A 204 -12.99 -8.25 -6.27
CA MET A 204 -12.12 -7.25 -5.63
C MET A 204 -11.36 -7.85 -4.44
N LEU A 205 -12.05 -8.61 -3.58
CA LEU A 205 -11.45 -9.29 -2.44
C LEU A 205 -10.42 -10.32 -2.91
N MET A 206 -10.75 -11.17 -3.87
CA MET A 206 -9.83 -12.15 -4.43
C MET A 206 -8.61 -11.48 -5.03
N ASN A 207 -8.77 -10.42 -5.84
CA ASN A 207 -7.63 -9.68 -6.38
C ASN A 207 -6.73 -9.09 -5.29
N MET A 208 -7.31 -8.49 -4.25
CA MET A 208 -6.54 -7.93 -3.15
C MET A 208 -5.80 -9.02 -2.37
N VAL A 209 -6.50 -10.09 -1.99
CA VAL A 209 -5.94 -11.21 -1.22
C VAL A 209 -4.87 -11.93 -2.02
N SER A 210 -5.11 -12.27 -3.29
CA SER A 210 -4.13 -12.91 -4.15
C SER A 210 -2.89 -12.03 -4.36
N PHE A 211 -3.06 -10.72 -4.54
CA PHE A 211 -1.92 -9.80 -4.66
C PHE A 211 -1.10 -9.73 -3.37
N VAL A 212 -1.75 -9.56 -2.22
CA VAL A 212 -1.06 -9.50 -0.91
C VAL A 212 -0.36 -10.83 -0.59
N LEU A 213 -1.03 -11.96 -0.79
CA LEU A 213 -0.44 -13.29 -0.56
C LEU A 213 0.75 -13.55 -1.49
N LEU A 214 0.65 -13.17 -2.77
CA LEU A 214 1.76 -13.28 -3.71
C LEU A 214 2.96 -12.45 -3.25
N MET A 215 2.73 -11.21 -2.81
CA MET A 215 3.80 -10.33 -2.33
C MET A 215 4.44 -10.86 -1.06
N ILE A 216 3.65 -11.37 -0.10
CA ILE A 216 4.16 -12.01 1.11
C ILE A 216 5.00 -13.25 0.75
N LEU A 217 4.51 -14.10 -0.16
CA LEU A 217 5.23 -15.28 -0.62
C LEU A 217 6.57 -14.90 -1.25
N LEU A 218 6.57 -13.96 -2.19
CA LEU A 218 7.80 -13.50 -2.85
C LEU A 218 8.78 -12.88 -1.86
N MET A 219 8.31 -12.11 -0.87
CA MET A 219 9.17 -11.60 0.18
C MET A 219 9.75 -12.72 1.05
N PHE A 220 8.95 -13.70 1.46
CA PHE A 220 9.43 -14.82 2.28
C PHE A 220 10.47 -15.66 1.52
N THR A 221 10.24 -15.92 0.24
CA THR A 221 11.14 -16.74 -0.59
C THR A 221 12.42 -16.01 -0.99
N LEU A 222 12.36 -14.70 -1.26
CA LEU A 222 13.47 -13.96 -1.89
C LEU A 222 14.22 -13.00 -0.94
N ASN A 223 13.65 -12.63 0.22
CA ASN A 223 14.30 -11.72 1.18
C ASN A 223 14.94 -12.38 2.40
N GLY A 224 14.79 -13.70 2.59
CA GLY A 224 15.29 -14.38 3.78
C GLY A 224 14.41 -14.15 5.03
N GLY A 225 14.84 -14.72 6.17
CA GLY A 225 13.98 -15.00 7.33
C GLY A 225 13.60 -13.84 8.25
N SER A 226 14.05 -12.60 8.03
CA SER A 226 13.95 -11.51 9.01
C SER A 226 12.76 -10.54 8.78
N ILE A 227 11.55 -11.07 8.58
CA ILE A 227 10.32 -10.28 8.35
C ILE A 227 9.91 -9.49 9.61
N ASP A 228 9.58 -8.20 9.44
CA ASP A 228 9.12 -7.33 10.52
C ASP A 228 7.59 -7.39 10.73
N GLN A 229 7.13 -8.45 11.38
CA GLN A 229 5.70 -8.69 11.63
C GLN A 229 5.04 -7.58 12.45
N MET A 230 5.74 -7.05 13.46
CA MET A 230 5.20 -6.00 14.32
C MET A 230 5.20 -4.65 13.60
N GLY A 231 6.19 -4.38 12.76
CA GLY A 231 6.20 -3.24 11.87
C GLY A 231 5.04 -3.25 10.88
N HIS A 232 4.76 -4.40 10.28
CA HIS A 232 3.64 -4.59 9.36
C HIS A 232 2.29 -4.36 10.05
N LEU A 233 2.12 -4.92 11.26
CA LEU A 233 0.91 -4.70 12.06
C LEU A 233 0.71 -3.22 12.40
N GLY A 234 1.76 -2.53 12.86
CA GLY A 234 1.69 -1.11 13.23
C GLY A 234 1.34 -0.22 12.03
N GLY A 235 1.95 -0.49 10.87
CA GLY A 235 1.63 0.19 9.61
C GLY A 235 0.17 -0.03 9.19
N LEU A 236 -0.31 -1.28 9.21
CA LEU A 236 -1.68 -1.64 8.86
C LEU A 236 -2.70 -0.95 9.77
N LEU A 237 -2.49 -0.97 11.09
CA LEU A 237 -3.37 -0.32 12.06
C LEU A 237 -3.42 1.20 11.85
N CYS A 238 -2.28 1.83 11.60
CA CYS A 238 -2.20 3.25 11.27
C CYS A 238 -2.97 3.58 9.99
N GLY A 239 -2.69 2.85 8.91
CA GLY A 239 -3.32 3.07 7.61
C GLY A 239 -4.83 2.84 7.62
N PHE A 240 -5.31 1.80 8.31
CA PHE A 240 -6.74 1.57 8.51
C PHE A 240 -7.39 2.72 9.29
N SER A 241 -6.75 3.16 10.38
CA SER A 241 -7.25 4.26 11.21
C SER A 241 -7.32 5.58 10.45
N ILE A 242 -6.28 5.92 9.69
CA ILE A 242 -6.26 7.10 8.80
C ILE A 242 -7.34 6.97 7.73
N GLY A 243 -7.55 5.78 7.18
CA GLY A 243 -8.63 5.50 6.23
C GLY A 243 -10.01 5.86 6.76
N ILE A 244 -10.31 5.51 8.01
CA ILE A 244 -11.56 5.90 8.67
C ILE A 244 -11.68 7.42 8.71
N LEU A 245 -10.62 8.11 9.16
CA LEU A 245 -10.63 9.57 9.29
C LEU A 245 -10.75 10.31 7.95
N TYR A 246 -10.09 9.82 6.90
CA TYR A 246 -10.18 10.41 5.57
C TYR A 246 -11.57 10.26 4.96
N ASN A 247 -12.30 9.21 5.31
CA ASN A 247 -13.64 8.93 4.82
C ASN A 247 -14.76 9.45 5.75
N LYS A 248 -14.45 10.40 6.65
CA LYS A 248 -15.46 11.04 7.51
C LYS A 248 -16.57 11.78 6.77
N GLY A 249 -16.37 12.13 5.50
CA GLY A 249 -17.36 12.82 4.68
C GLY A 249 -18.29 11.89 3.87
N LEU A 250 -18.17 10.56 4.01
CA LEU A 250 -19.00 9.62 3.25
C LEU A 250 -20.48 9.76 3.65
N ASN A 251 -21.41 9.81 2.69
CA ASN A 251 -22.84 10.06 2.97
C ASN A 251 -23.56 8.85 3.61
N ASP A 252 -23.42 7.66 3.03
CA ASP A 252 -24.07 6.44 3.56
C ASP A 252 -23.00 5.57 4.24
N LYS A 253 -22.64 5.99 5.45
CA LYS A 253 -21.72 5.24 6.30
C LYS A 253 -22.44 4.05 6.92
N PRO A 254 -21.74 2.93 7.16
CA PRO A 254 -22.31 1.87 7.97
C PRO A 254 -22.64 2.39 9.37
N VAL A 255 -23.67 1.81 10.02
CA VAL A 255 -24.10 2.12 11.40
C VAL A 255 -22.96 2.08 12.42
N TRP A 256 -21.90 1.40 12.03
CA TRP A 256 -20.80 0.98 12.83
C TRP A 256 -19.63 1.98 12.77
N TYR A 257 -19.69 2.93 11.83
CA TYR A 257 -18.66 3.94 11.61
C TYR A 257 -18.29 4.75 12.85
N SER A 258 -19.26 5.14 13.68
CA SER A 258 -19.00 6.03 14.83
C SER A 258 -18.09 5.39 15.86
N TRP A 259 -18.30 4.11 16.19
CA TRP A 259 -17.40 3.37 17.07
C TRP A 259 -16.05 3.12 16.40
N ALA A 260 -16.02 2.86 15.09
CA ALA A 260 -14.76 2.65 14.37
C ALA A 260 -13.91 3.92 14.36
N SER A 261 -14.54 5.09 14.22
CA SER A 261 -13.87 6.38 14.29
C SER A 261 -13.29 6.65 15.68
N ALA A 262 -14.02 6.32 16.75
CA ALA A 262 -13.50 6.45 18.12
C ALA A 262 -12.31 5.51 18.36
N ILE A 263 -12.41 4.25 17.92
CA ILE A 263 -11.31 3.28 18.01
C ILE A 263 -10.10 3.72 17.18
N ALA A 264 -10.30 4.21 15.95
CA ALA A 264 -9.23 4.70 15.09
C ALA A 264 -8.46 5.86 15.74
N ILE A 265 -9.17 6.83 16.33
CA ILE A 265 -8.55 7.93 17.09
C ILE A 265 -7.81 7.37 18.31
N GLY A 266 -8.44 6.43 19.03
CA GLY A 266 -7.83 5.73 20.16
C GLY A 266 -6.52 5.04 19.79
N ILE A 267 -6.46 4.30 18.68
CA ILE A 267 -5.25 3.63 18.18
C ILE A 267 -4.16 4.66 17.85
N LEU A 268 -4.51 5.74 17.14
CA LEU A 268 -3.57 6.79 16.76
C LEU A 268 -2.98 7.52 17.98
N ILE A 269 -3.69 7.61 19.09
CA ILE A 269 -3.18 8.24 20.31
C ILE A 269 -2.47 7.23 21.21
N ALA A 270 -3.11 6.10 21.47
CA ALA A 270 -2.67 5.11 22.47
C ALA A 270 -1.41 4.36 22.03
N LEU A 271 -1.23 4.08 20.73
CA LEU A 271 -0.05 3.34 20.27
C LEU A 271 1.23 4.17 20.50
N PRO A 272 1.36 5.43 20.04
CA PRO A 272 2.51 6.25 20.40
C PRO A 272 2.64 6.48 21.90
N ALA A 273 1.53 6.77 22.58
CA ALA A 273 1.52 7.05 24.02
C ALA A 273 1.97 5.87 24.88
N SER A 274 1.80 4.63 24.42
CA SER A 274 2.28 3.43 25.09
C SER A 274 3.70 3.04 24.65
N CYS A 275 3.98 3.09 23.35
CA CYS A 275 5.26 2.65 22.80
C CYS A 275 6.43 3.53 23.25
N PHE A 276 6.27 4.86 23.23
CA PHE A 276 7.35 5.76 23.63
C PHE A 276 7.80 5.53 25.08
N PRO A 277 6.91 5.53 26.09
CA PRO A 277 7.30 5.19 27.46
C PRO A 277 7.95 3.81 27.57
N VAL A 278 7.42 2.78 26.91
CA VAL A 278 8.01 1.44 26.96
C VAL A 278 9.43 1.43 26.38
N LEU A 279 9.67 2.17 25.30
CA LEU A 279 10.98 2.23 24.64
C LEU A 279 12.03 2.95 25.50
N TYR A 280 11.64 3.99 26.24
CA TYR A 280 12.56 4.80 27.05
C TYR A 280 12.68 4.34 28.51
N ALA A 281 11.59 3.88 29.12
CA ALA A 281 11.54 3.58 30.55
C ALA A 281 11.94 2.14 30.89
N VAL A 282 11.80 1.20 29.94
CA VAL A 282 12.16 -0.20 30.20
C VAL A 282 13.65 -0.39 29.93
N ASP A 283 14.40 -0.77 30.96
CA ASP A 283 15.79 -1.18 30.80
C ASP A 283 15.87 -2.58 30.22
N ARG A 284 16.45 -2.66 29.02
CA ARG A 284 16.65 -3.90 28.26
C ARG A 284 18.12 -3.94 27.87
N HIS A 285 18.78 -5.03 28.22
CA HIS A 285 20.19 -5.26 27.91
C HIS A 285 20.27 -6.16 26.69
N CYS A 286 20.86 -5.65 25.61
CA CYS A 286 21.13 -6.42 24.39
C CYS A 286 22.62 -6.77 24.36
N HIS A 287 22.97 -7.91 23.75
CA HIS A 287 24.38 -8.19 23.43
C HIS A 287 24.90 -7.12 22.45
N ARG A 288 26.16 -6.71 22.60
CA ARG A 288 26.72 -5.51 21.95
C ARG A 288 26.90 -5.63 20.43
N ASP A 289 26.77 -6.83 19.89
CA ASP A 289 26.99 -7.06 18.47
C ASP A 289 25.78 -6.59 17.67
N ILE A 290 26.04 -5.79 16.63
CA ILE A 290 24.99 -5.42 15.67
C ILE A 290 24.58 -6.70 14.96
N PRO A 291 23.31 -7.12 15.05
CA PRO A 291 22.86 -8.33 14.36
C PRO A 291 22.98 -8.13 12.85
N SER A 292 23.60 -9.09 12.17
CA SER A 292 23.61 -9.17 10.71
C SER A 292 22.22 -9.53 10.17
N PHE A 293 21.97 -9.18 8.90
CA PHE A 293 20.71 -9.47 8.21
C PHE A 293 20.60 -10.90 7.71
#